data_AF-F3AAN5-F1
#
_entry.id   AF-F3AAN5-F1
#
_cell.length_a   1.000
_cell.length_b   1.000
_cell.length_c   1.000
_cell.angle_alpha   90.00
_cell.angle_beta   90.00
_cell.angle_gamma   90.00
#
_symmetry.space_group_name_H-M   'P 1'
#
loop_
_entity.id
_entity.type
_entity.pdbx_description
1 polymer ?
#
loop_
_entity_poly.entity_id
_entity_poly.type
_entity_poly.pdbx_seq_one_letter_code
_entity_poly.pdbx_strand_id
1 'polypeptide(L)'
;MKKVNFEKLKAMNYEEGKILLESLGYILTESGETESNISEWARDDYFKLYDEEDEEIDCISYEMYGNGQDGEDEEAEIVKEGWNDNLRCL
;
A
#
# COMPACT_ATOMS: atom_id res chain seq x y z
N MET A 1 14.04 15.27 -4.66
CA MET A 1 12.73 14.60 -4.50
C MET A 1 12.09 14.99 -3.17
N LYS A 2 10.78 14.85 -2.99
CA LYS A 2 10.08 15.26 -1.76
C LYS A 2 9.24 14.10 -1.23
N LYS A 3 9.50 13.69 0.01
CA LYS A 3 8.69 12.70 0.72
C LYS A 3 7.23 13.16 0.82
N VAL A 4 6.31 12.21 0.73
CA VAL A 4 4.88 12.49 0.92
C VAL A 4 4.62 12.99 2.34
N ASN A 5 3.62 13.84 2.50
CA ASN A 5 3.09 14.14 3.82
C ASN A 5 2.16 12.99 4.22
N PHE A 6 2.62 12.13 5.12
CA PHE A 6 1.89 10.93 5.50
C PHE A 6 0.54 11.21 6.16
N GLU A 7 0.40 12.31 6.90
CA GLU A 7 -0.90 12.71 7.48
C GLU A 7 -1.94 13.04 6.40
N LYS A 8 -1.48 13.55 5.25
CA LYS A 8 -2.35 13.77 4.09
C LYS A 8 -2.71 12.44 3.44
N LEU A 9 -1.74 11.53 3.32
CA LEU A 9 -1.90 10.23 2.68
C LEU A 9 -2.89 9.34 3.45
N LYS A 10 -2.84 9.32 4.78
CA LYS A 10 -3.77 8.57 5.65
C LYS A 10 -5.25 8.82 5.38
N ALA A 11 -5.59 10.01 4.87
CA ALA A 11 -6.97 10.38 4.59
C ALA A 11 -7.44 9.98 3.18
N MET A 12 -6.57 9.39 2.36
CA MET A 12 -6.83 9.01 0.98
C MET A 12 -7.10 7.51 0.87
N ASN A 13 -7.96 7.13 -0.08
CA ASN A 13 -8.08 5.74 -0.48
C ASN A 13 -6.85 5.29 -1.29
N TYR A 14 -6.82 4.01 -1.67
CA TYR A 14 -5.73 3.43 -2.45
C TYR A 14 -5.44 4.20 -3.75
N GLU A 15 -6.46 4.44 -4.58
CA GLU A 15 -6.27 5.05 -5.90
C GLU A 15 -5.76 6.50 -5.79
N GLU A 16 -6.36 7.29 -4.91
CA GLU A 16 -5.95 8.68 -4.65
C GLU A 16 -4.53 8.76 -4.11
N GLY A 17 -4.20 7.90 -3.14
CA GLY A 17 -2.87 7.88 -2.54
C GLY A 17 -1.81 7.36 -3.50
N LYS A 18 -2.11 6.33 -4.31
CA LYS A 18 -1.23 5.85 -5.38
C LYS A 18 -0.88 6.96 -6.37
N ILE A 19 -1.89 7.68 -6.88
CA ILE A 19 -1.67 8.81 -7.81
C ILE A 19 -0.76 9.87 -7.16
N LEU A 20 -0.98 10.19 -5.89
CA LEU A 20 -0.14 11.13 -5.16
C LEU A 20 1.31 10.63 -5.05
N LEU A 21 1.51 9.37 -4.67
CA LEU A 21 2.84 8.76 -4.52
C LEU A 21 3.59 8.71 -5.85
N GLU A 22 2.94 8.26 -6.92
CA GLU A 22 3.52 8.24 -8.27
C GLU A 22 3.92 9.66 -8.73
N SER A 23 3.11 10.68 -8.43
CA SER A 23 3.43 12.08 -8.75
C SER A 23 4.65 12.63 -8.00
N LEU A 24 5.00 12.02 -6.87
CA LEU A 24 6.17 12.36 -6.05
C LEU A 24 7.41 11.52 -6.41
N GLY A 25 7.27 10.56 -7.32
CA GLY A 25 8.34 9.69 -7.79
C GLY A 25 8.46 8.35 -7.06
N TYR A 26 7.50 7.98 -6.22
CA TYR A 26 7.46 6.64 -5.64
C TYR A 26 7.09 5.63 -6.73
N ILE A 27 7.64 4.43 -6.62
CA ILE A 27 7.34 3.30 -7.49
C ILE A 27 6.74 2.14 -6.68
N LEU A 28 5.72 1.48 -7.23
CA LEU A 28 5.20 0.23 -6.67
C LEU A 28 6.22 -0.88 -6.95
N THR A 29 6.84 -1.43 -5.91
CA THR A 29 7.90 -2.43 -6.07
C THR A 29 7.42 -3.85 -5.83
N GLU A 30 6.55 -4.03 -4.82
CA GLU A 30 6.12 -5.34 -4.36
C GLU A 30 4.64 -5.27 -3.99
N SER A 31 3.90 -6.30 -4.40
CA SER A 31 2.52 -6.53 -4.00
C SER A 31 2.37 -8.01 -3.69
N GLY A 32 1.84 -8.34 -2.51
CA GLY A 32 1.69 -9.73 -2.10
C GLY A 32 0.38 -9.96 -1.37
N GLU A 33 -0.34 -11.01 -1.74
CA GLU A 33 -1.50 -11.51 -1.01
C GLU A 33 -1.06 -12.71 -0.16
N THR A 34 -1.56 -12.78 1.08
CA THR A 34 -1.26 -13.84 2.03
C THR A 34 -2.48 -14.18 2.88
N GLU A 35 -2.47 -15.36 3.49
CA GLU A 35 -3.51 -15.74 4.45
C GLU A 35 -3.48 -14.81 5.66
N SER A 36 -4.65 -14.37 6.10
CA SER A 36 -4.79 -13.44 7.22
C SER A 36 -5.32 -14.14 8.47
N ASN A 37 -4.92 -13.65 9.65
CA ASN A 37 -5.45 -14.13 10.93
C ASN A 37 -6.75 -13.43 11.33
N ILE A 38 -7.15 -12.37 10.61
CA ILE A 38 -8.31 -11.53 10.92
C ILE A 38 -9.33 -11.47 9.77
N SER A 39 -8.98 -12.02 8.62
CA SER A 39 -9.76 -12.06 7.39
C SER A 39 -9.30 -13.26 6.54
N GLU A 40 -9.94 -13.54 5.41
CA GLU A 40 -9.50 -14.65 4.54
C GLU A 40 -8.18 -14.35 3.85
N TRP A 41 -8.00 -13.11 3.40
CA TRP A 41 -6.78 -12.65 2.76
C TRP A 41 -6.31 -11.31 3.33
N ALA A 42 -5.01 -11.07 3.26
CA ALA A 42 -4.36 -9.80 3.45
C ALA A 42 -3.49 -9.49 2.23
N ARG A 43 -3.45 -8.23 1.82
CA ARG A 43 -2.62 -7.74 0.72
C ARG A 43 -1.87 -6.50 1.13
N ASP A 44 -0.57 -6.50 0.85
CA ASP A 44 0.29 -5.34 1.05
C ASP A 44 0.85 -4.87 -0.29
N ASP A 45 0.71 -3.58 -0.59
CA ASP A 45 1.31 -2.92 -1.75
C ASP A 45 2.38 -1.93 -1.27
N TYR A 46 3.64 -2.15 -1.64
CA TYR A 46 4.80 -1.36 -1.20
C TYR A 46 5.26 -0.34 -2.25
N PHE A 47 5.30 0.91 -1.84
CA PHE A 47 5.74 2.06 -2.62
C PHE A 47 7.07 2.58 -2.07
N LYS A 48 8.12 2.49 -2.88
CA LYS A 48 9.48 2.92 -2.50
C LYS A 48 9.88 4.17 -3.28
N LEU A 49 10.62 5.07 -2.62
CA LEU A 49 11.22 6.25 -3.21
C LEU A 49 12.74 6.11 -3.10
N TYR A 50 13.43 6.31 -4.22
CA TYR A 50 14.88 6.24 -4.32
C TYR A 50 15.47 7.61 -4.63
N ASP A 51 16.71 7.88 -4.24
CA ASP A 51 17.42 9.08 -4.67
C ASP A 51 18.18 8.88 -6.00
N GLU A 52 19.07 9.82 -6.35
CA GLU A 52 19.82 9.80 -7.60
C GLU A 52 20.95 8.76 -7.62
N GLU A 53 21.30 8.18 -6.47
CA GLU A 53 22.32 7.12 -6.33
C GLU A 53 21.67 5.73 -6.19
N ASP A 54 20.37 5.62 -6.52
CA ASP A 54 19.54 4.42 -6.33
C ASP A 54 19.43 3.96 -4.86
N GLU A 55 19.67 4.84 -3.88
CA GLU A 55 19.46 4.52 -2.47
C GLU A 55 18.00 4.72 -2.07
N GLU A 56 17.42 3.75 -1.35
CA GLU A 56 16.05 3.86 -0.82
C GLU A 56 16.01 4.94 0.27
N ILE A 57 15.20 5.97 0.06
CA ILE A 57 15.03 7.08 1.01
C ILE A 57 13.68 7.06 1.71
N ASP A 58 12.68 6.35 1.18
CA ASP A 58 11.36 6.22 1.81
C ASP A 58 10.62 4.96 1.33
N CYS A 59 9.78 4.41 2.22
CA CYS A 59 8.97 3.22 1.96
C CYS A 59 7.61 3.39 2.64
N ILE A 60 6.54 3.17 1.89
CA ILE A 60 5.16 3.31 2.34
C ILE A 60 4.38 2.11 1.82
N SER A 61 3.55 1.50 2.64
CA SER A 61 2.65 0.44 2.21
C SER A 61 1.18 0.86 2.27
N TYR A 62 0.37 0.22 1.44
CA TYR A 62 -1.07 0.13 1.63
C TYR A 62 -1.42 -1.31 2.01
N GLU A 63 -2.02 -1.48 3.18
CA GLU A 63 -2.46 -2.79 3.66
C GLU A 63 -3.97 -2.91 3.43
N MET A 64 -4.42 -4.05 2.92
CA MET A 64 -5.83 -4.39 2.73
C MET A 64 -6.09 -5.78 3.31
N TYR A 65 -7.20 -5.92 4.03
CA TYR A 65 -7.64 -7.17 4.63
C TYR A 65 -9.08 -7.39 4.20
N GLY A 66 -9.40 -8.54 3.62
CA GLY A 66 -10.75 -8.81 3.14
C GLY A 66 -11.17 -10.27 3.24
N ASN A 67 -12.48 -10.45 3.15
CA ASN A 67 -13.17 -11.73 3.09
C ASN A 67 -13.83 -11.88 1.71
N GLY A 68 -13.94 -13.10 1.24
CA GLY A 68 -14.44 -13.46 -0.07
C GLY A 68 -13.37 -13.23 -1.14
N GLN A 69 -13.10 -14.27 -1.94
CA GLN A 69 -12.33 -14.15 -3.18
C GLN A 69 -12.49 -15.35 -4.13
N ASP A 70 -13.57 -16.13 -4.04
CA ASP A 70 -13.73 -17.30 -4.92
C ASP A 70 -15.20 -17.52 -5.33
N GLY A 71 -15.59 -16.88 -6.45
CA GLY A 71 -16.89 -17.01 -7.10
C GLY A 71 -17.26 -15.77 -7.91
N GLU A 72 -17.75 -15.93 -9.14
CA GLU A 72 -18.02 -14.85 -10.11
C GLU A 72 -19.06 -13.78 -9.65
N ASP A 73 -19.62 -13.89 -8.43
CA ASP A 73 -20.75 -13.06 -7.96
C ASP A 73 -20.60 -12.50 -6.52
N GLU A 74 -19.51 -12.77 -5.78
CA GLU A 74 -19.34 -12.21 -4.43
C GLU A 74 -18.33 -11.05 -4.44
N GLU A 75 -18.82 -9.84 -4.17
CA GLU A 75 -17.98 -8.66 -3.95
C GLU A 75 -17.14 -8.87 -2.69
N ALA A 76 -15.82 -8.69 -2.80
CA ALA A 76 -14.92 -8.82 -1.67
C ALA A 76 -15.29 -7.79 -0.58
N GLU A 77 -15.46 -8.27 0.65
CA GLU A 77 -15.72 -7.42 1.80
C GLU A 77 -14.39 -6.95 2.39
N ILE A 78 -14.11 -5.65 2.32
CA ILE A 78 -12.93 -5.05 2.94
C ILE A 78 -13.18 -4.89 4.45
N VAL A 79 -12.48 -5.69 5.24
CA VAL A 79 -12.51 -5.66 6.71
C VAL A 79 -11.70 -4.49 7.25
N LYS A 80 -10.56 -4.21 6.62
CA LYS A 80 -9.64 -3.13 7.02
C LYS A 80 -8.77 -2.74 5.83
N GLU A 81 -8.54 -1.45 5.67
CA GLU A 81 -7.54 -0.93 4.75
C GLU A 81 -6.87 0.33 5.29
N GLY A 82 -5.67 0.64 4.80
CA GLY A 82 -5.04 1.92 5.09
C GLY A 82 -3.55 1.99 4.77
N TRP A 83 -3.03 3.23 4.80
CA TRP A 83 -1.62 3.53 4.58
C TRP A 83 -0.78 3.31 5.83
N ASN A 84 0.45 2.82 5.67
CA ASN A 84 1.44 2.61 6.72
C ASN A 84 2.85 3.10 6.30
N ASP A 85 3.54 3.82 7.18
CA ASP A 85 4.92 4.32 6.99
C ASP A 85 5.93 3.72 7.99
N ASN A 86 5.48 2.82 8.86
CA ASN A 86 6.34 2.23 9.90
C ASN A 86 7.21 1.09 9.38
N LEU A 87 7.00 0.64 8.15
CA LEU A 87 7.83 -0.35 7.51
C LEU A 87 9.10 0.36 7.04
N ARG A 88 10.18 0.21 7.80
CA ARG A 88 11.49 0.16 7.16
C ARG A 88 11.40 -1.05 6.24
N CYS A 89 11.28 -0.83 4.94
CA CYS A 89 11.46 -1.89 3.95
C CYS A 89 12.83 -2.54 4.26
N LEU A 90 12.79 -3.74 4.85
CA LEU A 90 13.96 -4.49 5.33
C LEU A 90 14.53 -5.35 4.20
#